data_AF-A0A7C5SGN7-F1
#
_entry.id   AF-A0A7C5SGN7-F1
#
_cell.length_a   1.000
_cell.length_b   1.000
_cell.length_c   1.000
_cell.angle_alpha   90.00
_cell.angle_beta   90.00
_cell.angle_gamma   90.00
#
_symmetry.space_group_name_H-M   'P 1'
#
loop_
_entity.id
_entity.type
_entity.pdbx_description
1 polymer ?
#
loop_
_entity_poly.entity_id
_entity_poly.type
_entity_poly.pdbx_seq_one_letter_code
_entity_poly.pdbx_strand_id
1 'polypeptide(L)'
;MPQDFPEPRDPDFSRRSLEEIEALIRISRGRALVLFASHRALEEAAAVLPDRLPWPVLAQGESPRERLVEDFRRDVHSVLLGTASFRQGIDVPGQALSLVIVDKLPFAVPDDPLVAARSEAIRRRGGNPFMEDSLPEAIIALRQALGRLIRSRRDRGLLALLDVRVRTRRYGDAVLASLPEWPLVGSLEQATEWFEGQVPGAD
;
A
#
# COMPACT_ATOMS: atom_id res chain seq x y z
N MET A 1 3.77 8.91 5.14
CA MET A 1 3.90 8.09 6.36
C MET A 1 3.45 8.93 7.53
N PRO A 2 2.25 8.70 8.08
CA PRO A 2 1.73 9.54 9.15
C PRO A 2 2.60 9.44 10.42
N GLN A 3 2.84 10.58 11.07
CA GLN A 3 3.73 10.64 12.24
C GLN A 3 3.07 10.13 13.54
N ASP A 4 1.77 10.42 13.71
CA ASP A 4 0.96 10.05 14.88
C ASP A 4 -0.20 9.17 14.46
N PHE A 5 0.07 7.87 14.37
CA PHE A 5 -0.87 6.90 13.83
C PHE A 5 -0.88 5.62 14.68
N PRO A 6 -2.04 4.98 14.88
CA PRO A 6 -2.15 3.77 15.69
C PRO A 6 -1.28 2.63 15.15
N GLU A 7 -0.82 1.74 16.04
CA GLU A 7 -0.22 0.46 15.61
C GLU A 7 -1.30 -0.46 15.01
N PRO A 8 -0.95 -1.39 14.10
CA PRO A 8 -1.93 -2.28 13.46
C PRO A 8 -2.81 -3.16 14.37
N ARG A 9 -2.46 -3.30 15.64
CA ARG A 9 -3.22 -4.05 16.67
C ARG A 9 -4.13 -3.16 17.51
N ASP A 10 -4.02 -1.85 17.36
CA ASP A 10 -4.86 -0.89 18.07
C ASP A 10 -6.31 -0.97 17.54
N PRO A 11 -7.33 -0.97 18.40
CA PRO A 11 -8.73 -0.97 17.99
C PRO A 11 -9.11 0.18 17.04
N ASP A 12 -8.47 1.34 17.18
CA ASP A 12 -8.73 2.51 16.32
C ASP A 12 -8.04 2.42 14.96
N PHE A 13 -7.16 1.43 14.74
CA PHE A 13 -6.37 1.34 13.51
C PHE A 13 -7.23 1.28 12.26
N SER A 14 -8.26 0.43 12.22
CA SER A 14 -9.10 0.26 11.03
C SER A 14 -9.80 1.57 10.66
N ARG A 15 -10.39 2.26 11.65
CA ARG A 15 -11.09 3.53 11.46
C ARG A 15 -10.13 4.62 10.97
N ARG A 16 -9.00 4.80 11.66
CA ARG A 16 -7.98 5.80 11.31
C ARG A 16 -7.34 5.53 9.94
N SER A 17 -7.13 4.26 9.59
CA SER A 17 -6.65 3.84 8.26
C SER A 17 -7.64 4.20 7.18
N LEU A 18 -8.93 3.95 7.38
CA LEU A 18 -9.94 4.30 6.41
C LEU A 18 -10.06 5.82 6.21
N GLU A 19 -10.01 6.60 7.29
CA GLU A 19 -10.00 8.08 7.24
C GLU A 19 -8.80 8.61 6.45
N GLU A 20 -7.59 8.10 6.73
CA GLU A 20 -6.36 8.50 6.05
C GLU A 20 -6.34 8.07 4.58
N ILE A 21 -6.80 6.84 4.28
CA ILE A 21 -6.94 6.32 2.90
C ILE A 21 -7.85 7.23 2.09
N GLU A 22 -9.02 7.58 2.62
CA GLU A 22 -9.94 8.48 1.92
C GLU A 22 -9.32 9.85 1.66
N ALA A 23 -8.69 10.44 2.68
CA ALA A 23 -8.04 11.75 2.54
C ALA A 23 -6.96 11.73 1.45
N LEU A 24 -6.09 10.73 1.45
CA LEU A 24 -5.06 10.56 0.43
C LEU A 24 -5.64 10.35 -0.98
N ILE A 25 -6.69 9.52 -1.11
CA ILE A 25 -7.39 9.32 -2.39
C ILE A 25 -7.97 10.64 -2.92
N ARG A 26 -8.52 11.48 -2.03
CA ARG A 26 -9.02 12.81 -2.42
C ARG A 26 -7.92 13.71 -2.93
N ILE A 27 -6.77 13.72 -2.25
CA ILE A 27 -5.58 14.49 -2.65
C ILE A 27 -5.09 14.05 -4.03
N SER A 28 -5.02 12.74 -4.30
CA SER A 28 -4.61 12.21 -5.60
C SER A 28 -5.69 12.28 -6.67
N ARG A 29 -6.90 12.75 -6.32
CA ARG A 29 -8.10 12.80 -7.19
C ARG A 29 -8.46 11.45 -7.80
N GLY A 30 -8.57 10.42 -6.96
CA GLY A 30 -8.57 9.03 -7.41
C GLY A 30 -7.14 8.62 -7.77
N ARG A 31 -6.93 7.90 -8.88
CA ARG A 31 -5.60 7.50 -9.36
C ARG A 31 -4.81 6.69 -8.33
N ALA A 32 -5.53 5.88 -7.56
CA ALA A 32 -5.03 5.24 -6.35
C ALA A 32 -5.16 3.72 -6.41
N LEU A 33 -4.09 3.03 -6.03
CA LEU A 33 -4.10 1.60 -5.71
C LEU A 33 -3.93 1.44 -4.20
N VAL A 34 -4.93 0.85 -3.54
CA VAL A 34 -4.89 0.57 -2.10
C VAL A 34 -4.68 -0.92 -1.88
N LEU A 35 -3.66 -1.25 -1.11
CA LEU A 35 -3.22 -2.61 -0.84
C LEU A 35 -3.38 -2.94 0.62
N PHE A 36 -4.29 -3.87 0.88
CA PHE A 36 -4.62 -4.34 2.21
C PHE A 36 -3.86 -5.62 2.56
N ALA A 37 -3.38 -5.72 3.80
CA ALA A 37 -2.77 -6.95 4.31
C ALA A 37 -3.80 -8.06 4.60
N SER A 38 -5.10 -7.75 4.62
CA SER A 38 -6.17 -8.74 4.86
C SER A 38 -7.40 -8.49 3.99
N HIS A 39 -8.11 -9.56 3.60
CA HIS A 39 -9.38 -9.46 2.88
C HIS A 39 -10.45 -8.72 3.69
N ARG A 40 -10.49 -8.94 5.01
CA ARG A 40 -11.41 -8.23 5.90
C ARG A 40 -11.28 -6.70 5.78
N ALA A 41 -10.05 -6.17 5.84
CA ALA A 41 -9.83 -4.73 5.71
C ALA A 41 -10.21 -4.19 4.32
N LEU A 42 -10.00 -5.00 3.27
CA LEU A 42 -10.45 -4.69 1.93
C LEU A 42 -11.98 -4.60 1.86
N GLU A 43 -12.69 -5.60 2.40
CA GLU A 43 -14.15 -5.65 2.42
C GLU A 43 -14.74 -4.48 3.22
N GLU A 44 -14.16 -4.16 4.38
CA GLU A 44 -14.55 -2.99 5.19
C GLU A 44 -14.41 -1.68 4.40
N ALA A 45 -13.33 -1.52 3.63
CA ALA A 45 -13.13 -0.34 2.80
C ALA A 45 -14.06 -0.31 1.58
N ALA A 46 -14.24 -1.45 0.89
CA ALA A 46 -15.12 -1.58 -0.27
C ALA A 46 -16.60 -1.31 0.07
N ALA A 47 -17.02 -1.60 1.30
CA ALA A 47 -18.38 -1.31 1.76
C ALA A 47 -18.65 0.18 2.02
N VAL A 48 -17.61 1.01 2.16
CA VAL A 48 -17.76 2.40 2.67
C VAL A 48 -17.23 3.44 1.69
N LEU A 49 -16.13 3.16 0.98
CA LEU A 49 -15.49 4.11 0.08
C LEU A 49 -16.33 4.49 -1.15
N PRO A 50 -17.12 3.60 -1.80
CA PRO A 50 -17.93 3.96 -2.95
C PRO A 50 -18.92 5.10 -2.68
N ASP A 51 -19.50 5.15 -1.49
CA ASP A 51 -20.46 6.20 -1.10
C ASP A 51 -19.79 7.51 -0.66
N ARG A 52 -18.50 7.45 -0.30
CA ARG A 52 -17.74 8.61 0.18
C ARG A 52 -16.96 9.30 -0.93
N LEU A 53 -16.56 8.57 -1.96
CA LEU A 53 -15.70 9.08 -3.02
C LEU A 53 -16.49 9.42 -4.30
N PRO A 54 -16.14 10.49 -5.02
CA PRO A 54 -16.78 10.81 -6.30
C PRO A 54 -16.27 9.97 -7.48
N TRP A 55 -15.38 9.01 -7.22
CA TRP A 55 -14.68 8.21 -8.23
C TRP A 55 -15.08 6.75 -8.14
N PRO A 56 -15.09 6.00 -9.25
CA PRO A 56 -15.34 4.57 -9.21
C PRO A 56 -14.32 3.85 -8.32
N VAL A 57 -14.85 3.02 -7.43
CA VAL A 57 -14.07 2.13 -6.56
C VAL A 57 -14.22 0.72 -7.12
N LEU A 58 -13.09 0.12 -7.50
CA LEU A 58 -12.99 -1.20 -8.09
C LEU A 58 -12.38 -2.13 -7.05
N ALA A 59 -13.14 -3.08 -6.49
CA ALA A 59 -12.60 -3.95 -5.45
C ALA A 59 -12.35 -5.39 -5.92
N GLN A 60 -11.22 -5.95 -5.50
CA GLN A 60 -10.93 -7.37 -5.67
C GLN A 60 -12.06 -8.21 -5.06
N GLY A 61 -12.62 -9.13 -5.84
CA GLY A 61 -13.75 -9.97 -5.45
C GLY A 61 -15.06 -9.60 -6.13
N GLU A 62 -15.21 -8.36 -6.61
CA GLU A 62 -16.43 -7.90 -7.30
C GLU A 62 -16.44 -8.21 -8.80
N SER A 63 -15.27 -8.40 -9.39
CA SER A 63 -15.11 -8.75 -10.80
C SER A 63 -13.84 -9.57 -11.04
N PRO A 64 -13.74 -10.27 -12.19
CA PRO A 64 -12.50 -10.92 -12.59
C PRO A 64 -11.33 -9.94 -12.57
N ARG A 65 -10.18 -10.41 -12.11
CA ARG A 65 -8.96 -9.62 -11.91
C ARG A 65 -8.59 -8.82 -13.16
N GLU A 66 -8.63 -9.46 -14.32
CA GLU A 66 -8.24 -8.87 -15.60
C GLU A 66 -9.15 -7.68 -15.95
N ARG A 67 -10.45 -7.81 -15.68
CA ARG A 67 -11.43 -6.73 -15.88
C ARG A 67 -11.18 -5.57 -14.93
N LEU A 68 -10.98 -5.83 -13.63
CA LEU A 68 -10.68 -4.75 -12.66
C LEU A 68 -9.44 -3.95 -13.07
N VAL A 69 -8.40 -4.63 -13.55
CA VAL A 69 -7.17 -3.97 -14.03
C VAL A 69 -7.43 -3.21 -15.33
N GLU A 70 -8.21 -3.75 -16.25
CA GLU A 70 -8.59 -3.07 -17.50
C GLU A 70 -9.42 -1.80 -17.24
N ASP A 71 -10.41 -1.88 -16.35
CA ASP A 71 -11.26 -0.75 -15.98
C ASP A 71 -10.44 0.34 -15.26
N PHE A 72 -9.58 -0.06 -14.32
CA PHE A 72 -8.65 0.85 -13.64
C PHE A 72 -7.64 1.52 -14.59
N ARG A 73 -7.24 0.84 -15.67
CA ARG A 73 -6.39 1.44 -16.72
C ARG A 73 -7.14 2.44 -17.59
N ARG A 74 -8.43 2.21 -17.82
CA ARG A 74 -9.26 3.04 -18.70
C ARG A 74 -9.73 4.31 -18.01
N ASP A 75 -10.11 4.21 -16.74
CA ASP A 75 -10.55 5.35 -15.96
C ASP A 75 -9.42 5.89 -15.09
N VAL A 76 -8.82 7.00 -15.51
CA VAL A 76 -7.75 7.68 -14.77
C VAL A 76 -8.21 8.05 -13.36
N HIS A 77 -9.45 8.50 -13.20
CA HIS A 77 -9.98 8.96 -11.94
C HIS A 77 -10.76 7.86 -11.23
N SER A 78 -10.09 6.73 -11.00
CA SER A 78 -10.63 5.57 -10.29
C SER A 78 -9.74 5.12 -9.13
N VAL A 79 -10.25 4.21 -8.31
CA VAL A 79 -9.55 3.62 -7.16
C VAL A 79 -9.62 2.10 -7.26
N LEU A 80 -8.47 1.43 -7.18
CA LEU A 80 -8.39 -0.03 -7.14
C LEU A 80 -8.07 -0.50 -5.73
N LEU A 81 -8.97 -1.29 -5.14
CA LEU A 81 -8.78 -1.93 -3.84
C LEU A 81 -8.38 -3.38 -4.04
N GLY A 82 -7.23 -3.78 -3.48
CA GLY A 82 -6.71 -5.12 -3.60
C GLY A 82 -5.99 -5.58 -2.35
N THR A 83 -5.83 -6.88 -2.18
CA THR A 83 -4.94 -7.43 -1.15
C THR A 83 -3.48 -7.36 -1.59
N ALA A 84 -2.56 -7.60 -0.66
CA ALA A 84 -1.14 -7.70 -0.94
C ALA A 84 -0.77 -8.71 -2.05
N SER A 85 -1.58 -9.75 -2.30
CA SER A 85 -1.39 -10.70 -3.40
C SER A 85 -1.89 -10.16 -4.75
N PHE A 86 -2.79 -9.18 -4.73
CA PHE A 86 -3.35 -8.55 -5.92
C PHE A 86 -2.33 -7.70 -6.70
N ARG A 87 -1.16 -7.41 -6.12
CA ARG A 87 -0.09 -6.64 -6.77
C ARG A 87 0.53 -7.29 -8.02
N GLN A 88 0.55 -8.62 -8.09
CA GLN A 88 1.26 -9.35 -9.15
C GLN A 88 0.54 -9.27 -10.50
N GLY A 89 0.92 -8.32 -11.36
CA GLY A 89 0.37 -8.21 -12.72
C GLY A 89 -0.48 -6.96 -12.99
N ILE A 90 -0.58 -6.05 -12.02
CA ILE A 90 -1.17 -4.72 -12.26
C ILE A 90 -0.15 -3.90 -13.05
N ASP A 91 -0.34 -3.84 -14.36
CA ASP A 91 0.44 -2.99 -15.24
C ASP A 91 -0.32 -1.77 -15.74
N VAL A 92 -0.46 -0.75 -14.89
CA VAL A 92 -1.14 0.51 -15.21
C VAL A 92 -0.11 1.54 -15.66
N PRO A 93 0.10 1.75 -16.97
CA PRO A 93 0.97 2.80 -17.46
C PRO A 93 0.32 4.18 -17.32
N GLY A 94 1.14 5.20 -17.07
CA GLY A 94 0.76 6.60 -17.21
C GLY A 94 0.02 7.21 -16.02
N GLN A 95 -0.81 8.21 -16.29
CA GLN A 95 -1.40 9.08 -15.26
C GLN A 95 -2.39 8.35 -14.34
N ALA A 96 -2.93 7.21 -14.73
CA ALA A 96 -3.95 6.49 -13.96
C ALA A 96 -3.49 5.98 -12.57
N LEU A 97 -2.17 5.91 -12.32
CA LEU A 97 -1.66 5.54 -11.00
C LEU A 97 -0.60 6.53 -10.50
N SER A 98 -0.98 7.37 -9.55
CA SER A 98 -0.06 8.32 -8.87
C SER A 98 0.00 8.13 -7.37
N LEU A 99 -0.84 7.27 -6.79
CA LEU A 99 -0.85 6.98 -5.37
C LEU A 99 -0.90 5.47 -5.17
N VAL A 100 0.04 4.92 -4.40
CA VAL A 100 -0.07 3.57 -3.83
C VAL A 100 -0.15 3.69 -2.33
N ILE A 101 -1.19 3.12 -1.75
CA ILE A 101 -1.34 3.02 -0.30
C ILE A 101 -1.13 1.56 0.10
N VAL A 102 -0.31 1.33 1.13
CA VAL A 102 -0.17 0.04 1.81
C VAL A 102 -0.57 0.25 3.26
N ASP A 103 -1.66 -0.39 3.68
CA ASP A 103 -2.21 -0.20 5.03
C ASP A 103 -1.26 -0.75 6.11
N LYS A 104 -0.71 -1.94 5.86
CA LYS A 104 0.16 -2.70 6.76
C LYS A 104 1.24 -3.41 5.97
N LEU A 105 2.41 -3.60 6.59
CA LEU A 105 3.44 -4.44 5.99
C LEU A 105 2.90 -5.87 5.76
N PRO A 106 3.11 -6.43 4.56
CA PRO A 106 2.52 -7.70 4.13
C PRO A 106 3.32 -8.89 4.70
N PHE A 107 3.30 -9.05 6.03
CA PHE A 107 3.87 -10.24 6.66
C PHE A 107 3.00 -11.47 6.38
N ALA A 108 3.64 -12.61 6.15
CA ALA A 108 2.96 -13.88 5.96
C ALA A 108 2.13 -14.27 7.20
N VAL A 109 1.01 -14.95 6.97
CA VAL A 109 0.18 -15.49 8.05
C VAL A 109 0.89 -16.72 8.64
N PRO A 110 1.11 -16.79 9.96
CA PRO A 110 1.85 -17.89 10.59
C PRO A 110 1.21 -19.28 10.44
N ASP A 111 -0.10 -19.34 10.21
CA ASP A 111 -0.89 -20.58 10.17
C ASP A 111 -0.72 -21.37 8.87
N ASP A 112 0.02 -20.84 7.90
CA ASP A 112 0.40 -21.58 6.69
C ASP A 112 1.41 -22.71 7.05
N PRO A 113 1.13 -23.99 6.70
CA PRO A 113 1.98 -25.11 7.07
C PRO A 113 3.43 -25.01 6.57
N LEU A 114 3.65 -24.41 5.40
CA LEU A 114 4.97 -24.21 4.83
C LEU A 114 5.72 -23.10 5.58
N VAL A 115 5.04 -22.00 5.90
CA VAL A 115 5.59 -20.92 6.74
C VAL A 115 5.95 -21.44 8.13
N ALA A 116 5.10 -22.28 8.73
CA ALA A 116 5.36 -22.92 10.02
C ALA A 116 6.59 -23.84 9.96
N ALA A 117 6.71 -24.67 8.93
CA ALA A 117 7.85 -25.57 8.73
C ALA A 117 9.18 -24.81 8.55
N ARG A 118 9.18 -23.75 7.72
CA ARG A 118 10.36 -22.87 7.55
C ARG A 118 10.73 -22.19 8.86
N SER A 119 9.75 -21.65 9.57
CA SER A 119 9.96 -21.00 10.86
C SER A 119 10.59 -21.93 11.87
N GLU A 120 10.12 -23.17 11.94
CA GLU A 120 10.66 -24.18 12.86
C GLU A 120 12.11 -24.57 12.49
N ALA A 121 12.41 -24.74 11.19
CA ALA A 121 13.77 -25.01 10.74
C ALA A 121 14.76 -23.89 11.10
N ILE A 122 14.33 -22.63 11.03
CA ILE A 122 15.14 -21.47 11.43
C ILE A 122 15.37 -21.46 12.94
N ARG A 123 14.33 -21.72 13.75
CA ARG A 123 14.46 -21.80 15.21
C ARG A 123 15.42 -22.91 15.65
N ARG A 124 15.34 -24.09 15.02
CA ARG A 124 16.21 -25.24 15.35
C ARG A 124 17.70 -24.97 15.18
N ARG A 125 18.08 -24.06 14.27
CA ARG A 125 19.48 -23.61 14.11
C ARG A 125 19.82 -22.37 14.94
N GLY A 126 18.96 -21.95 15.86
CA GLY A 126 19.15 -20.79 16.74
C GLY A 126 18.83 -19.43 16.10
N GLY A 127 18.18 -19.42 14.94
CA GLY A 127 17.85 -18.21 14.19
C GLY A 127 16.53 -17.54 14.61
N ASN A 128 16.26 -16.36 14.02
CA ASN A 128 15.01 -15.63 14.21
C ASN A 128 14.15 -15.67 12.93
N PRO A 129 13.05 -16.46 12.89
CA PRO A 129 12.20 -16.58 11.70
C PRO A 129 11.65 -15.27 11.17
N PHE A 130 11.35 -14.32 12.06
CA PHE A 130 10.84 -13.02 11.66
C PHE A 130 11.91 -12.24 10.88
N MET A 131 13.14 -12.21 11.38
CA MET A 131 14.24 -11.48 10.76
C MET A 131 14.80 -12.17 9.51
N GLU A 132 14.80 -13.50 9.48
CA GLU A 132 15.44 -14.30 8.43
C GLU A 132 14.49 -14.75 7.30
N ASP A 133 13.16 -14.71 7.52
CA ASP A 133 12.16 -15.15 6.52
C ASP A 133 11.06 -14.09 6.35
N SER A 134 10.30 -13.80 7.42
CA SER A 134 9.10 -12.96 7.28
C SER A 134 9.39 -11.52 6.83
N LEU A 135 10.45 -10.90 7.37
CA LEU A 135 10.85 -9.53 7.02
C LEU A 135 11.41 -9.43 5.60
N PRO A 136 12.36 -10.29 5.16
CA PRO A 136 12.79 -10.33 3.76
C PRO A 136 11.63 -10.50 2.77
N GLU A 137 10.70 -11.42 3.04
CA GLU A 137 9.52 -11.65 2.18
C GLU A 137 8.63 -10.40 2.11
N ALA A 138 8.36 -9.75 3.24
CA ALA A 138 7.58 -8.52 3.27
C ALA A 138 8.26 -7.38 2.48
N ILE A 139 9.59 -7.25 2.57
CA ILE A 139 10.39 -6.29 1.81
C ILE A 139 10.32 -6.58 0.31
N ILE A 140 10.50 -7.83 -0.12
CA ILE A 140 10.39 -8.22 -1.53
C ILE A 140 9.01 -7.86 -2.06
N ALA A 141 7.96 -8.22 -1.31
CA ALA A 141 6.60 -7.96 -1.70
C ALA A 141 6.33 -6.45 -1.80
N LEU A 142 6.80 -5.65 -0.83
CA LEU A 142 6.71 -4.19 -0.88
C LEU A 142 7.42 -3.60 -2.11
N ARG A 143 8.66 -4.03 -2.40
CA ARG A 143 9.40 -3.58 -3.60
C ARG A 143 8.68 -3.93 -4.90
N GLN A 144 8.04 -5.10 -4.95
CA GLN A 144 7.22 -5.49 -6.10
C GLN A 144 5.97 -4.62 -6.28
N ALA A 145 5.36 -4.15 -5.18
CA ALA A 145 4.31 -3.14 -5.24
C ALA A 145 4.80 -1.85 -5.90
N LEU A 146 6.01 -1.43 -5.54
CA LEU A 146 6.60 -0.16 -5.92
C LEU A 146 7.11 -0.11 -7.36
N GLY A 147 7.69 -1.20 -7.86
CA GLY A 147 8.14 -1.29 -9.25
C GLY A 147 7.01 -1.13 -10.28
N ARG A 148 5.75 -1.06 -9.82
CA ARG A 148 4.56 -0.84 -10.64
C ARG A 148 4.06 0.61 -10.59
N LEU A 149 4.45 1.38 -9.57
CA LEU A 149 4.13 2.81 -9.40
C LEU A 149 5.07 3.72 -10.21
N ILE A 150 6.35 3.37 -10.30
CA ILE A 150 7.36 4.17 -11.00
C ILE A 150 7.97 3.33 -12.11
N ARG A 151 7.55 3.57 -13.36
CA ARG A 151 7.96 2.78 -14.53
C ARG A 151 8.81 3.54 -15.52
N SER A 152 8.67 4.86 -15.52
CA SER A 152 9.51 5.76 -16.30
C SER A 152 10.14 6.82 -15.39
N ARG A 153 11.27 7.41 -15.82
CA ARG A 153 11.90 8.54 -15.11
C ARG A 153 10.97 9.76 -14.96
N ARG A 154 9.90 9.81 -15.76
CA ARG A 154 8.91 10.90 -15.77
C ARG A 154 7.72 10.61 -14.88
N ASP A 155 7.54 9.36 -14.44
CA ASP A 155 6.45 9.03 -13.54
C ASP A 155 6.70 9.69 -12.18
N ARG A 156 5.62 10.15 -11.58
CA ARG A 156 5.60 10.83 -10.30
C ARG A 156 4.45 10.22 -9.52
N GLY A 157 4.74 9.72 -8.33
CA GLY A 157 3.72 9.18 -7.45
C GLY A 157 4.16 9.17 -6.00
N LEU A 158 3.19 8.98 -5.12
CA LEU A 158 3.39 8.87 -3.68
C LEU A 158 3.14 7.44 -3.23
N LEU A 159 4.07 6.90 -2.43
CA LEU A 159 3.84 5.69 -1.64
C LEU A 159 3.44 6.10 -0.23
N ALA A 160 2.23 5.76 0.17
CA ALA A 160 1.76 5.92 1.53
C ALA A 160 1.85 4.57 2.26
N LEU A 161 2.78 4.47 3.22
CA LEU A 161 2.80 3.39 4.20
C LEU A 161 2.10 3.89 5.47
N LEU A 162 0.99 3.26 5.84
CA LEU A 162 0.21 3.61 7.05
C LEU A 162 0.67 2.83 8.29
N ASP A 163 1.62 1.91 8.12
CA ASP A 163 2.17 1.09 9.19
C ASP A 163 3.27 1.82 9.96
N VAL A 164 2.93 2.36 11.14
CA VAL A 164 3.90 3.07 11.99
C VAL A 164 5.08 2.22 12.44
N ARG A 165 4.96 0.89 12.38
CA ARG A 165 6.05 -0.01 12.77
C ARG A 165 7.29 0.17 11.89
N VAL A 166 7.15 0.70 10.68
CA VAL A 166 8.29 1.10 9.82
C VAL A 166 9.11 2.21 10.48
N ARG A 167 8.52 3.06 11.32
CA ARG A 167 9.23 4.11 12.08
C ARG A 167 9.58 3.66 13.50
N THR A 168 8.69 2.91 14.16
CA THR A 168 8.81 2.64 15.60
C THR A 168 9.58 1.36 15.93
N ARG A 169 9.73 0.43 14.98
CA ARG A 169 10.41 -0.85 15.22
C ARG A 169 11.78 -0.85 14.55
N ARG A 170 12.75 -1.53 15.19
CA ARG A 170 14.15 -1.64 14.70
C ARG A 170 14.27 -2.23 13.28
N TYR A 171 13.35 -3.10 12.88
CA TYR A 171 13.36 -3.66 11.53
C TYR A 171 12.93 -2.63 10.46
N GLY A 172 12.30 -1.53 10.88
CA GLY A 172 11.86 -0.45 10.02
C GLY A 172 13.00 0.15 9.20
N ASP A 173 14.18 0.27 9.81
CA ASP A 173 15.40 0.73 9.12
C ASP A 173 15.76 -0.18 7.93
N ALA A 174 15.62 -1.49 8.08
CA ALA A 174 15.86 -2.45 7.00
C ALA A 174 14.80 -2.33 5.89
N VAL A 175 13.54 -2.04 6.25
CA VAL A 175 12.49 -1.77 5.26
C VAL A 175 12.83 -0.50 4.49
N LEU A 176 13.12 0.61 5.17
CA LEU A 176 13.43 1.90 4.52
C LEU A 176 14.70 1.83 3.67
N ALA A 177 15.76 1.17 4.15
CA ALA A 177 17.00 0.97 3.39
C ALA A 177 16.81 0.09 2.15
N SER A 178 15.74 -0.72 2.10
CA SER A 178 15.39 -1.51 0.92
C SER A 178 14.66 -0.73 -0.16
N LEU A 179 14.16 0.47 0.16
CA LEU A 179 13.48 1.37 -0.77
C LEU A 179 14.50 2.33 -1.41
N PRO A 180 14.19 2.90 -2.59
CA PRO A 180 15.01 3.98 -3.12
C PRO A 180 15.00 5.20 -2.19
N GLU A 181 16.04 6.03 -2.26
CA GLU A 181 16.16 7.27 -1.48
C GLU A 181 15.14 8.32 -1.94
N TRP A 182 13.88 8.15 -1.51
CA TRP A 182 12.79 9.07 -1.79
C TRP A 182 12.61 10.07 -0.64
N PRO A 183 12.21 11.32 -0.95
CA PRO A 183 11.79 12.27 0.07
C PRO A 183 10.65 11.69 0.92
N LEU A 184 10.75 11.84 2.24
CA LEU A 184 9.71 11.39 3.16
C LEU A 184 8.65 12.47 3.35
N VAL A 185 7.38 12.07 3.25
CA VAL A 185 6.20 12.89 3.52
C VAL A 185 5.57 12.41 4.82
N GLY A 186 5.38 13.31 5.79
CA GLY A 186 4.95 13.01 7.15
C GLY A 186 3.48 13.32 7.47
N SER A 187 2.83 14.14 6.65
CA SER A 187 1.45 14.62 6.88
C SER A 187 0.63 14.69 5.60
N LEU A 188 -0.69 14.79 5.75
CA LEU A 188 -1.62 15.03 4.64
C LEU A 188 -1.35 16.38 3.97
N GLU A 189 -0.98 17.41 4.74
CA GLU A 189 -0.61 18.73 4.21
C GLU A 189 0.58 18.65 3.25
N GLN A 190 1.66 17.99 3.67
CA GLN A 190 2.83 17.78 2.80
C GLN A 190 2.50 16.90 1.58
N ALA A 191 1.57 15.95 1.72
CA ALA A 191 1.10 15.16 0.58
C ALA A 191 0.31 16.02 -0.42
N THR A 192 -0.55 16.92 0.07
CA THR A 192 -1.27 17.90 -0.75
C THR A 192 -0.30 18.82 -1.49
N GLU A 193 0.64 19.46 -0.78
CA GLU A 193 1.67 20.32 -1.38
C GLU A 193 2.46 19.57 -2.45
N TRP A 194 2.83 18.31 -2.18
CA TRP A 194 3.53 17.49 -3.16
C TRP A 194 2.70 17.27 -4.42
N PHE A 195 1.41 16.92 -4.30
CA PHE A 195 0.53 16.70 -5.46
C PHE A 195 0.21 18.00 -6.22
N GLU A 196 0.02 19.11 -5.53
CA GLU A 196 -0.22 20.43 -6.13
C GLU A 196 1.01 20.93 -6.89
N GLY A 197 2.22 20.74 -6.33
CA GLY A 197 3.48 21.08 -6.98
C GLY A 197 3.81 20.23 -8.23
N GLN A 198 3.06 19.15 -8.49
CA GLN A 198 3.18 18.37 -9.73
C GLN A 198 2.26 18.87 -10.86
N VAL A 199 1.34 19.81 -10.60
CA VAL A 199 0.52 20.44 -11.65
C VAL A 199 1.38 21.46 -12.39
N PRO A 200 1.68 21.29 -13.69
CA PRO A 200 2.39 22.31 -14.43
C PRO A 200 1.46 23.51 -14.67
N GLY A 201 1.78 24.68 -14.09
CA GLY A 201 1.38 26.00 -14.62
C GLY A 201 0.61 26.91 -13.65
N ALA A 202 1.27 28.00 -13.25
CA ALA A 202 0.64 29.31 -13.06
C ALA A 202 1.65 30.40 -13.47
N ASP A 203 2.10 30.33 -14.72
CA ASP A 203 2.56 31.44 -15.58
C ASP A 203 2.15 31.11 -17.02
#